data_AF-A0A3N5DVV0-F1
#
_entry.id   AF-A0A3N5DVV0-F1
#
_cell.length_a   1.000
_cell.length_b   1.000
_cell.length_c   1.000
_cell.angle_alpha   90.00
_cell.angle_beta   90.00
_cell.angle_gamma   90.00
#
_symmetry.space_group_name_H-M   'P 1'
#
loop_
_entity.id
_entity.type
_entity.pdbx_description
1 polymer ?
#
loop_
_entity_poly.entity_id
_entity_poly.type
_entity_poly.pdbx_seq_one_letter_code
_entity_poly.pdbx_strand_id
1 'polypeptide(L)'
;MKIQEKKVEIQPARTFKNPSIWTSIQEFLNDFFGSLIPGIYFSFFISISILSTILIICSIDSSNFIDNTVKLVNPFSVELFICFLIFSFVIGSVFYRKDPKEPDRLSAEYIYNKSSDKIGMAVQANSKEKKPQVDFPYLYIYEYLKDRGLNHLAKMIPWKGNDPSTYKYRTKMFINILKIRINYFVPEHNADIIKNEAHIRLISSLWFATKGIIAISIFNIIIILTAFIVQLVLDLDIEYDLLAICCLWNFLQIILFFFIRKSIIKFYHYQRVREIVYVLETAYLASFTYKNIFKL
;
A
#
# COMPACT_ATOMS: atom_id res chain seq x y z
N MET A 1 29.67 50.58 -11.50
CA MET A 1 28.59 49.73 -12.02
C MET A 1 27.51 49.63 -10.92
N LYS A 2 26.45 50.44 -10.99
CA LYS A 2 25.40 50.47 -9.96
C LYS A 2 24.46 49.27 -10.16
N ILE A 3 24.46 48.33 -9.23
CA ILE A 3 23.51 47.22 -9.20
C ILE A 3 22.15 47.84 -8.87
N GLN A 4 21.25 47.90 -9.86
CA GLN A 4 19.86 48.28 -9.62
C GLN A 4 19.20 47.14 -8.84
N GLU A 5 18.89 47.39 -7.57
CA GLU A 5 18.04 46.54 -6.76
C GLU A 5 16.65 46.49 -7.39
N LYS A 6 16.40 45.44 -8.18
CA LYS A 6 15.07 45.16 -8.71
C LYS A 6 14.19 44.78 -7.52
N LYS A 7 13.37 45.72 -7.03
CA LYS A 7 12.33 45.45 -6.04
C LYS A 7 11.55 44.22 -6.49
N VAL A 8 11.70 43.12 -5.75
CA VAL A 8 10.88 41.93 -5.94
C VAL A 8 9.48 42.35 -5.52
N GLU A 9 8.63 42.66 -6.49
CA GLU A 9 7.20 42.77 -6.27
C GLU A 9 6.74 41.45 -5.65
N ILE A 10 6.52 41.46 -4.34
CA ILE A 10 5.91 40.36 -3.62
C ILE A 10 4.50 40.31 -4.19
N GLN A 11 4.25 39.38 -5.13
CA GLN A 11 2.90 39.15 -5.62
C GLN A 11 1.99 39.00 -4.40
N PRO A 12 0.85 39.72 -4.36
CA PRO A 12 -0.06 39.66 -3.23
C PRO A 12 -0.35 38.20 -2.95
N ALA A 13 -0.26 37.81 -1.67
CA ALA A 13 -0.53 36.45 -1.25
C ALA A 13 -1.83 36.01 -1.89
N ARG A 14 -1.77 35.07 -2.85
CA ARG A 14 -2.98 34.52 -3.44
C ARG A 14 -3.80 34.00 -2.27
N THR A 15 -4.96 34.61 -2.07
CA THR A 15 -5.97 34.05 -1.17
C THR A 15 -6.14 32.60 -1.57
N PHE A 16 -5.90 31.68 -0.64
CA PHE A 16 -6.10 30.24 -0.85
C PHE A 16 -7.45 30.09 -1.53
N LYS A 17 -7.45 29.74 -2.83
CA LYS A 17 -8.70 29.34 -3.46
C LYS A 17 -9.15 28.13 -2.66
N ASN A 18 -10.33 28.23 -2.04
CA ASN A 18 -10.91 27.10 -1.35
C ASN A 18 -10.82 25.89 -2.30
N PRO A 19 -10.32 24.73 -1.84
CA PRO A 19 -10.26 23.55 -2.66
C PRO A 19 -11.65 23.35 -3.26
N SER A 20 -11.68 23.02 -4.55
CA SER A 20 -12.96 22.76 -5.19
C SER A 20 -13.67 21.64 -4.43
N ILE A 21 -15.00 21.72 -4.29
CA ILE A 21 -15.81 20.68 -3.65
C ILE A 21 -15.45 19.29 -4.23
N TRP A 22 -15.14 19.24 -5.53
CA TRP A 22 -14.67 18.05 -6.23
C TRP A 22 -13.38 17.45 -5.66
N THR A 23 -12.40 18.27 -5.32
CA THR A 23 -11.14 17.81 -4.72
C THR A 23 -11.39 17.16 -3.35
N SER A 24 -12.22 17.79 -2.52
CA SER A 24 -12.58 17.24 -1.21
C SER A 24 -13.38 15.93 -1.33
N ILE A 25 -14.30 15.84 -2.29
CA ILE A 25 -15.03 14.59 -2.57
C ILE A 25 -14.05 13.50 -3.03
N GLN A 26 -13.11 13.82 -3.91
CA GLN A 26 -12.12 12.86 -4.39
C GLN A 26 -11.21 12.34 -3.27
N GLU A 27 -10.73 13.22 -2.40
CA GLU A 27 -9.93 12.84 -1.22
C GLU A 27 -10.73 11.92 -0.28
N PHE A 28 -11.98 12.30 0.02
CA PHE A 28 -12.88 11.47 0.82
C PHE A 28 -13.10 10.08 0.19
N LEU A 29 -13.40 10.01 -1.11
CA LEU A 29 -13.60 8.74 -1.81
C LEU A 29 -12.32 7.89 -1.81
N ASN A 30 -11.16 8.50 -2.01
CA ASN A 30 -9.88 7.78 -1.96
C ASN A 30 -9.60 7.17 -0.58
N ASP A 31 -9.87 7.90 0.50
CA ASP A 31 -9.70 7.40 1.87
C ASP A 31 -10.77 6.36 2.22
N PHE A 32 -12.02 6.59 1.78
CA PHE A 32 -13.14 5.69 1.99
C PHE A 32 -12.92 4.34 1.29
N PHE A 33 -12.67 4.34 -0.02
CA PHE A 33 -12.38 3.11 -0.78
C PHE A 33 -11.03 2.49 -0.39
N GLY A 34 -10.04 3.33 -0.10
CA GLY A 34 -8.73 2.89 0.41
C GLY A 34 -8.84 2.08 1.69
N SER A 35 -9.78 2.43 2.57
CA SER A 35 -10.10 1.66 3.77
C SER A 35 -11.04 0.50 3.48
N LEU A 36 -12.16 0.73 2.78
CA LEU A 36 -13.22 -0.26 2.62
C LEU A 36 -12.77 -1.49 1.83
N ILE A 37 -12.04 -1.31 0.72
CA ILE A 37 -11.68 -2.42 -0.19
C ILE A 37 -10.81 -3.48 0.52
N PRO A 38 -9.66 -3.14 1.16
CA PRO A 38 -8.88 -4.11 1.92
C PRO A 38 -9.67 -4.75 3.07
N GLY A 39 -10.59 -3.98 3.66
CA GLY A 39 -11.46 -4.40 4.72
C GLY A 39 -12.44 -5.50 4.32
N ILE A 40 -13.20 -5.27 3.25
CA ILE A 40 -14.14 -6.25 2.68
C ILE A 40 -13.37 -7.49 2.25
N TYR A 41 -12.26 -7.27 1.54
CA TYR A 41 -11.38 -8.35 1.09
C TYR A 41 -10.92 -9.22 2.26
N PHE A 42 -10.37 -8.63 3.33
CA PHE A 42 -9.94 -9.37 4.50
C PHE A 42 -11.11 -10.07 5.21
N SER A 43 -12.16 -9.33 5.52
CA SER A 43 -13.28 -9.83 6.33
C SER A 43 -13.99 -10.98 5.63
N PHE A 44 -14.23 -10.88 4.31
CA PHE A 44 -14.86 -11.94 3.52
C PHE A 44 -14.11 -13.28 3.62
N PHE A 45 -12.80 -13.28 3.32
CA PHE A 45 -12.02 -14.52 3.34
C PHE A 45 -11.87 -15.09 4.75
N ILE A 46 -11.71 -14.24 5.76
CA ILE A 46 -11.61 -14.67 7.15
C ILE A 46 -12.94 -15.22 7.68
N SER A 47 -14.08 -14.60 7.36
CA SER A 47 -15.39 -15.10 7.76
C SER A 47 -15.64 -16.52 7.25
N ILE A 48 -15.32 -16.80 5.98
CA ILE A 48 -15.46 -18.16 5.43
C ILE A 48 -14.51 -19.13 6.14
N SER A 49 -13.27 -18.73 6.40
CA SER A 49 -12.30 -19.61 7.06
C SER A 49 -12.66 -19.89 8.52
N ILE A 50 -13.16 -18.90 9.27
CA ILE A 50 -13.67 -19.11 10.63
C ILE A 50 -14.90 -20.01 10.61
N LEU A 51 -15.83 -19.79 9.68
CA LEU A 51 -17.01 -20.65 9.53
C LEU A 51 -16.60 -22.11 9.28
N SER A 52 -15.61 -22.33 8.40
CA SER A 52 -15.06 -23.67 8.13
C SER A 52 -14.51 -24.34 9.40
N THR A 53 -13.83 -23.58 10.27
CA THR A 53 -13.31 -24.09 11.53
C THR A 53 -14.43 -24.42 12.53
N ILE A 54 -15.46 -23.56 12.62
CA ILE A 54 -16.61 -23.77 13.53
C ILE A 54 -17.36 -25.05 13.17
N LEU A 55 -17.60 -25.27 11.87
CA LEU A 55 -18.27 -26.47 11.36
C LEU A 55 -17.55 -27.76 11.80
N ILE A 56 -16.22 -27.78 11.70
CA ILE A 56 -15.42 -28.94 12.10
C ILE A 56 -15.42 -29.13 13.62
N ILE A 57 -15.19 -28.08 14.40
CA ILE A 57 -15.11 -28.18 15.87
C ILE A 57 -16.42 -28.69 16.45
N CYS A 58 -17.54 -28.18 15.95
CA CYS A 58 -18.83 -28.48 16.53
C CYS A 58 -19.41 -29.82 16.05
N SER A 59 -18.73 -30.52 15.12
CA SER A 59 -19.20 -31.78 14.51
C SER A 59 -20.67 -31.70 14.08
N ILE A 60 -21.12 -30.53 13.63
CA ILE A 60 -22.55 -30.32 13.36
C ILE A 60 -22.82 -30.91 11.99
N ASP A 61 -23.83 -31.78 11.92
CA ASP A 61 -24.42 -32.21 10.66
C ASP A 61 -24.62 -30.99 9.76
N SER A 62 -23.84 -30.95 8.69
CA SER A 62 -23.70 -29.79 7.82
C SER A 62 -25.06 -29.34 7.26
N SER A 63 -25.98 -30.27 7.00
CA SER A 63 -27.31 -29.99 6.47
C SER A 63 -28.18 -29.22 7.47
N ASN A 64 -28.27 -29.73 8.70
CA ASN A 64 -29.02 -29.12 9.78
C ASN A 64 -28.41 -27.78 10.23
N PHE A 65 -27.08 -27.66 10.22
CA PHE A 65 -26.41 -26.40 10.55
C PHE A 65 -26.72 -25.30 9.54
N ILE A 66 -26.61 -25.59 8.25
CA ILE A 66 -26.84 -24.61 7.19
C ILE A 66 -28.28 -24.12 7.26
N ASP A 67 -29.25 -25.04 7.35
CA ASP A 67 -30.67 -24.68 7.43
C ASP A 67 -31.00 -23.83 8.65
N ASN A 68 -30.47 -24.19 9.83
CA ASN A 68 -30.68 -23.43 11.06
C ASN A 68 -29.98 -22.07 11.01
N THR A 69 -28.78 -21.99 10.44
CA THR A 69 -28.04 -20.74 10.27
C THR A 69 -28.77 -19.82 9.30
N VAL A 70 -29.25 -20.32 8.18
CA VAL A 70 -30.02 -19.54 7.21
C VAL A 70 -31.31 -19.03 7.86
N LYS A 71 -32.05 -19.87 8.59
CA LYS A 71 -33.27 -19.43 9.30
C LYS A 71 -32.98 -18.37 10.35
N LEU A 72 -31.85 -18.45 11.05
CA LEU A 72 -31.44 -17.48 12.07
C LEU A 72 -30.95 -16.16 11.46
N VAL A 73 -30.21 -16.22 10.35
CA VAL A 73 -29.56 -15.07 9.70
C VAL A 73 -30.53 -14.30 8.81
N ASN A 74 -31.45 -14.98 8.13
CA ASN A 74 -32.31 -14.38 7.11
C ASN A 74 -33.12 -13.16 7.63
N PRO A 75 -33.72 -13.19 8.85
CA PRO A 75 -34.43 -12.04 9.41
C PRO A 75 -33.54 -10.81 9.66
N PHE A 76 -32.23 -11.00 9.82
CA PHE A 76 -31.27 -9.95 10.16
C PHE A 76 -30.24 -9.71 9.04
N SER A 77 -30.53 -10.16 7.82
CA SER A 77 -29.55 -10.19 6.73
C SER A 77 -29.04 -8.79 6.36
N VAL A 78 -29.92 -7.78 6.40
CA VAL A 78 -29.56 -6.38 6.10
C VAL A 78 -28.70 -5.80 7.22
N GLU A 79 -29.07 -6.00 8.48
CA GLU A 79 -28.35 -5.54 9.65
C GLU A 79 -26.96 -6.17 9.73
N LEU A 80 -26.86 -7.48 9.49
CA LEU A 80 -25.59 -8.19 9.45
C LEU A 80 -24.71 -7.71 8.30
N PHE A 81 -25.29 -7.41 7.13
CA PHE A 81 -24.55 -6.84 6.02
C PHE A 81 -24.01 -5.44 6.35
N ILE A 82 -24.80 -4.57 6.97
CA ILE A 82 -24.36 -3.24 7.43
C ILE A 82 -23.25 -3.37 8.47
N CYS A 83 -23.42 -4.26 9.46
CA CYS A 83 -22.39 -4.56 10.46
C CYS A 83 -21.10 -5.07 9.81
N PHE A 84 -21.20 -5.94 8.82
CA PHE A 84 -20.06 -6.43 8.04
C PHE A 84 -19.33 -5.30 7.31
N LEU A 85 -20.07 -4.37 6.69
CA LEU A 85 -19.46 -3.20 6.01
C LEU A 85 -18.76 -2.27 6.99
N ILE A 86 -19.37 -1.98 8.14
CA ILE A 86 -18.78 -1.15 9.20
C ILE A 86 -17.50 -1.81 9.73
N PHE A 87 -17.57 -3.11 10.05
CA PHE A 87 -16.43 -3.86 10.54
C PHE A 87 -15.29 -3.92 9.51
N SER A 88 -15.64 -4.20 8.26
CA SER A 88 -14.72 -4.18 7.12
C SER A 88 -14.04 -2.83 7.00
N PHE A 89 -14.80 -1.73 7.02
CA PHE A 89 -14.25 -0.37 6.98
C PHE A 89 -13.25 -0.12 8.12
N VAL A 90 -13.59 -0.49 9.36
CA VAL A 90 -12.71 -0.32 10.52
C VAL A 90 -11.40 -1.11 10.37
N ILE A 91 -11.47 -2.40 10.05
CA ILE A 91 -10.29 -3.24 9.83
C ILE A 91 -9.44 -2.68 8.68
N GLY A 92 -10.10 -2.33 7.58
CA GLY A 92 -9.44 -1.83 6.41
C GLY A 92 -8.75 -0.48 6.64
N SER A 93 -9.33 0.41 7.45
CA SER A 93 -8.67 1.64 7.90
C SER A 93 -7.40 1.36 8.71
N VAL A 94 -7.36 0.29 9.51
CA VAL A 94 -6.14 -0.12 10.21
C VAL A 94 -5.06 -0.52 9.20
N PHE A 95 -5.38 -1.30 8.17
CA PHE A 95 -4.42 -1.67 7.13
C PHE A 95 -3.99 -0.48 6.27
N TYR A 96 -4.92 0.41 5.93
CA TYR A 96 -4.66 1.61 5.12
C TYR A 96 -3.69 2.59 5.79
N ARG A 97 -3.72 2.66 7.14
CA ARG A 97 -2.83 3.51 7.93
C ARG A 97 -1.47 2.87 8.25
N LYS A 98 -1.25 1.59 7.94
CA LYS A 98 0.06 0.95 8.18
C LYS A 98 1.15 1.55 7.29
N ASP A 99 2.36 1.67 7.85
CA ASP A 99 3.50 2.25 7.17
C ASP A 99 3.89 1.41 5.93
N PRO A 100 3.94 2.01 4.72
CA PRO A 100 4.30 1.31 3.48
C PRO A 100 5.75 0.81 3.39
N LYS A 101 6.59 1.00 4.41
CA LYS A 101 8.01 0.62 4.36
C LYS A 101 8.27 -0.85 4.08
N GLU A 102 7.51 -1.77 4.69
CA GLU A 102 7.75 -3.21 4.53
C GLU A 102 7.55 -3.68 3.07
N PRO A 103 6.40 -3.41 2.41
CA PRO A 103 6.23 -3.78 1.00
C PRO A 103 7.17 -3.01 0.05
N ASP A 104 7.50 -1.74 0.35
CA ASP A 104 8.46 -0.96 -0.43
C ASP A 104 9.85 -1.59 -0.42
N ARG A 105 10.36 -1.90 0.78
CA ARG A 105 11.64 -2.56 0.99
C ARG A 105 11.75 -3.87 0.24
N LEU A 106 10.76 -4.76 0.42
CA LEU A 106 10.76 -6.07 -0.24
C LEU A 106 10.68 -5.95 -1.76
N SER A 107 9.95 -4.97 -2.27
CA SER A 107 9.87 -4.70 -3.71
C SER A 107 11.19 -4.17 -4.26
N ALA A 108 11.82 -3.22 -3.57
CA ALA A 108 13.13 -2.69 -3.92
C ALA A 108 14.22 -3.78 -3.92
N GLU A 109 14.26 -4.62 -2.88
CA GLU A 109 15.16 -5.77 -2.79
C GLU A 109 14.91 -6.77 -3.94
N TYR A 110 13.64 -7.07 -4.24
CA TYR A 110 13.26 -7.96 -5.34
C TYR A 110 13.77 -7.44 -6.70
N ILE A 111 13.54 -6.15 -6.98
CA ILE A 111 13.95 -5.52 -8.24
C ILE A 111 15.49 -5.47 -8.35
N TYR A 112 16.19 -5.15 -7.27
CA TYR A 112 17.65 -5.15 -7.23
C TYR A 112 18.24 -6.55 -7.48
N ASN A 113 17.69 -7.59 -6.85
CA ASN A 113 18.19 -8.96 -6.99
C ASN A 113 17.89 -9.58 -8.35
N LYS A 114 16.79 -9.17 -9.00
CA LYS A 114 16.39 -9.69 -10.32
C LYS A 114 17.14 -9.02 -11.48
N SER A 115 17.63 -7.80 -11.29
CA SER A 115 18.24 -7.03 -12.37
C SER A 115 19.68 -7.46 -12.62
N SER A 116 20.01 -7.75 -13.88
CA SER A 116 21.38 -8.08 -14.31
C SER A 116 22.27 -6.85 -14.32
N ASP A 117 21.73 -5.71 -14.76
CA ASP A 117 22.38 -4.42 -14.70
C ASP A 117 21.85 -3.62 -13.51
N LYS A 118 22.76 -3.29 -12.60
CA LYS A 118 22.46 -2.56 -11.36
C LYS A 118 22.77 -1.08 -11.48
N ILE A 119 23.55 -0.70 -12.50
CA ILE A 119 23.95 0.69 -12.73
C ILE A 119 22.72 1.44 -13.25
N GLY A 120 22.51 2.66 -12.76
CA GLY A 120 21.37 3.49 -13.15
C GLY A 120 20.02 3.08 -12.60
N MET A 121 19.97 2.16 -11.64
CA MET A 121 18.77 1.87 -10.87
C MET A 121 18.58 2.87 -9.72
N ALA A 122 17.34 3.12 -9.31
CA ALA A 122 17.07 3.95 -8.13
C ALA A 122 17.54 3.28 -6.82
N VAL A 123 17.64 1.95 -6.84
CA VAL A 123 18.08 1.10 -5.73
C VAL A 123 19.39 0.45 -6.12
N GLN A 124 20.47 0.77 -5.42
CA GLN A 124 21.80 0.21 -5.63
C GLN A 124 22.46 -0.10 -4.28
N ALA A 125 23.49 -0.96 -4.31
CA ALA A 125 24.37 -1.18 -3.17
C ALA A 125 25.43 -0.08 -3.11
N ASN A 126 25.72 0.38 -1.89
CA ASN A 126 26.82 1.32 -1.68
C ASN A 126 28.16 0.58 -1.86
N SER A 127 29.21 1.26 -2.33
CA SER A 127 30.56 0.67 -2.46
C SER A 127 31.08 0.10 -1.14
N LYS A 128 30.61 0.64 0.00
CA LYS A 128 30.93 0.17 1.35
C LYS A 128 30.02 -0.94 1.88
N GLU A 129 28.80 -1.07 1.37
CA GLU A 129 27.80 -1.98 1.90
C GLU A 129 27.34 -2.98 0.83
N LYS A 130 27.50 -4.28 1.09
CA LYS A 130 27.03 -5.32 0.15
C LYS A 130 25.51 -5.37 -0.03
N LYS A 131 24.73 -4.67 0.82
CA LYS A 131 23.26 -4.65 0.78
C LYS A 131 22.74 -3.38 0.10
N PRO A 132 21.65 -3.48 -0.69
CA PRO A 132 21.05 -2.31 -1.33
C PRO A 132 20.43 -1.36 -0.29
N GLN A 133 20.57 -0.06 -0.54
CA GLN A 133 19.90 0.98 0.23
C GLN A 133 18.49 1.18 -0.33
N VAL A 134 17.49 0.71 0.42
CA VAL A 134 16.10 0.51 -0.04
C VAL A 134 15.09 1.48 0.58
N ASP A 135 15.54 2.36 1.45
CA ASP A 135 14.68 3.34 2.10
C ASP A 135 14.21 4.42 1.13
N PHE A 136 12.93 4.78 1.22
CA PHE A 136 12.36 5.90 0.50
C PHE A 136 12.60 7.24 1.23
N PRO A 137 12.97 8.33 0.53
CA PRO A 137 13.24 8.38 -0.91
C PRO A 137 14.57 7.69 -1.25
N TYR A 138 14.62 7.08 -2.44
CA TYR A 138 15.74 6.22 -2.84
C TYR A 138 17.06 6.99 -2.97
N LEU A 139 18.14 6.39 -2.48
CA LEU A 139 19.45 7.02 -2.41
C LEU A 139 20.01 7.38 -3.79
N TYR A 140 19.84 6.51 -4.78
CA TYR A 140 20.39 6.66 -6.14
C TYR A 140 19.36 7.25 -7.12
N ILE A 141 18.36 7.99 -6.64
CA ILE A 141 17.34 8.58 -7.51
C ILE A 141 17.92 9.62 -8.48
N TYR A 142 18.97 10.34 -8.08
CA TYR A 142 19.67 11.29 -8.95
C TYR A 142 20.29 10.59 -10.17
N GLU A 143 21.06 9.54 -9.92
CA GLU A 143 21.71 8.72 -10.95
C GLU A 143 20.67 8.05 -11.85
N TYR A 144 19.61 7.49 -11.26
CA TYR A 144 18.49 6.91 -11.99
C TYR A 144 17.86 7.90 -12.97
N LEU A 145 17.57 9.13 -12.54
CA LEU A 145 16.98 10.15 -13.41
C LEU A 145 17.94 10.56 -14.53
N LYS A 146 19.23 10.71 -14.21
CA LYS A 146 20.27 11.08 -15.18
C LYS A 146 20.42 10.02 -16.28
N ASP A 147 20.47 8.74 -15.90
CA ASP A 147 20.63 7.62 -16.83
C ASP A 147 19.39 7.41 -17.71
N ARG A 148 18.22 7.91 -17.28
CA ARG A 148 16.98 7.99 -18.07
C ARG A 148 16.87 9.25 -18.93
N GLY A 149 17.89 10.10 -18.96
CA GLY A 149 17.88 11.36 -19.72
C GLY A 149 17.10 12.51 -19.07
N LEU A 150 16.57 12.31 -17.86
CA LEU A 150 15.78 13.30 -17.11
C LEU A 150 16.69 14.26 -16.31
N ASN A 151 17.65 14.86 -17.02
CA ASN A 151 18.68 15.72 -16.41
C ASN A 151 18.10 16.95 -15.71
N HIS A 152 16.97 17.47 -16.18
CA HIS A 152 16.28 18.61 -15.57
C HIS A 152 15.73 18.26 -14.18
N LEU A 153 15.19 17.06 -14.01
CA LEU A 153 14.71 16.57 -12.71
C LEU A 153 15.86 16.19 -11.78
N ALA A 154 16.90 15.55 -12.31
CA ALA A 154 18.07 15.18 -11.51
C ALA A 154 18.69 16.39 -10.80
N LYS A 155 18.76 17.55 -11.47
CA LYS A 155 19.28 18.81 -10.89
C LYS A 155 18.49 19.31 -9.67
N MET A 156 17.26 18.86 -9.48
CA MET A 156 16.41 19.25 -8.35
C MET A 156 16.66 18.39 -7.11
N ILE A 157 17.35 17.25 -7.24
CA ILE A 157 17.64 16.37 -6.12
C ILE A 157 18.88 16.86 -5.37
N PRO A 158 18.79 17.17 -4.06
CA PRO A 158 19.92 17.71 -3.30
C PRO A 158 20.91 16.64 -2.81
N TRP A 159 20.67 15.36 -3.11
CA TRP A 159 21.58 14.26 -2.79
C TRP A 159 21.98 13.45 -4.03
N LYS A 160 23.14 12.80 -3.96
CA LYS A 160 23.65 11.89 -4.98
C LYS A 160 24.09 10.60 -4.30
N GLY A 161 23.71 9.45 -4.84
CA GLY A 161 24.06 8.17 -4.23
C GLY A 161 25.57 7.93 -4.22
N ASN A 162 26.29 8.47 -5.20
CA ASN A 162 27.75 8.38 -5.28
C ASN A 162 28.50 9.41 -4.41
N ASP A 163 27.80 10.32 -3.71
CA ASP A 163 28.42 11.37 -2.88
C ASP A 163 27.89 11.32 -1.43
N PRO A 164 28.60 10.64 -0.51
CA PRO A 164 28.22 10.53 0.90
C PRO A 164 28.01 11.86 1.62
N SER A 165 28.67 12.94 1.19
CA SER A 165 28.54 14.26 1.83
C SER A 165 27.13 14.84 1.72
N THR A 166 26.35 14.35 0.75
CA THR A 166 25.00 14.82 0.44
C THR A 166 23.90 14.00 1.10
N TYR A 167 24.22 12.87 1.73
CA TYR A 167 23.22 11.92 2.26
C TYR A 167 22.30 12.55 3.31
N LYS A 168 22.79 13.54 4.07
CA LYS A 168 22.01 14.30 5.07
C LYS A 168 20.82 15.05 4.47
N TYR A 169 20.85 15.36 3.17
CA TYR A 169 19.75 16.04 2.48
C TYR A 169 18.65 15.08 2.00
N ARG A 170 18.90 13.77 2.03
CA ARG A 170 17.93 12.73 1.68
C ARG A 170 16.92 12.56 2.81
N THR A 171 15.78 13.24 2.70
CA THR A 171 14.71 13.16 3.70
C THR A 171 13.36 12.95 3.04
N LYS A 172 12.46 12.19 3.69
CA LYS A 172 11.05 12.09 3.27
C LYS A 172 10.39 13.47 3.24
N MET A 173 10.84 14.38 4.12
CA MET A 173 10.35 15.75 4.20
C MET A 173 10.57 16.52 2.90
N PHE A 174 11.66 16.28 2.15
CA PHE A 174 11.90 16.94 0.86
C PHE A 174 10.74 16.70 -0.13
N ILE A 175 10.35 15.45 -0.35
CA ILE A 175 9.24 15.10 -1.25
C ILE A 175 7.91 15.64 -0.72
N ASN A 176 7.68 15.56 0.59
CA ASN A 176 6.46 16.08 1.22
C ASN A 176 6.34 17.62 1.07
N ILE A 177 7.43 18.36 1.24
CA ILE A 177 7.45 19.82 1.04
C ILE A 177 7.10 20.15 -0.42
N LEU A 178 7.66 19.43 -1.40
CA LEU A 178 7.31 19.64 -2.81
C LEU A 178 5.82 19.40 -3.06
N LYS A 179 5.23 18.33 -2.51
CA LYS A 179 3.78 18.07 -2.62
C LYS A 179 2.94 19.21 -2.05
N ILE A 180 3.28 19.71 -0.85
CA ILE A 180 2.58 20.84 -0.22
C ILE A 180 2.66 22.09 -1.12
N ARG A 181 3.84 22.38 -1.67
CA ARG A 181 4.05 23.53 -2.54
C ARG A 181 3.32 23.38 -3.89
N ILE A 182 3.32 22.19 -4.48
CA ILE A 182 2.54 21.90 -5.69
C ILE A 182 1.05 22.14 -5.42
N ASN A 183 0.53 21.61 -4.31
CA ASN A 183 -0.86 21.83 -3.93
C ASN A 183 -1.20 23.31 -3.72
N TYR A 184 -0.24 24.10 -3.23
CA TYR A 184 -0.41 25.54 -3.05
C TYR A 184 -0.34 26.34 -4.36
N PHE A 185 0.66 26.09 -5.20
CA PHE A 185 0.94 26.90 -6.39
C PHE A 185 0.14 26.47 -7.64
N VAL A 186 -0.09 25.16 -7.80
CA VAL A 186 -0.72 24.54 -8.97
C VAL A 186 -1.65 23.37 -8.55
N PRO A 187 -2.69 23.64 -7.73
CA PRO A 187 -3.60 22.61 -7.22
C PRO A 187 -4.26 21.76 -8.31
N GLU A 188 -4.50 22.33 -9.50
CA GLU A 188 -5.06 21.65 -10.66
C GLU A 188 -4.22 20.47 -11.17
N HIS A 189 -2.90 20.49 -10.92
CA HIS A 189 -1.98 19.42 -11.31
C HIS A 189 -1.68 18.43 -10.17
N ASN A 190 -2.22 18.66 -8.97
CA ASN A 190 -1.99 17.79 -7.82
C ASN A 190 -2.83 16.49 -7.86
N ALA A 191 -3.89 16.45 -8.68
CA ALA A 191 -4.81 15.31 -8.74
C ALA A 191 -4.10 13.98 -9.08
N ASP A 192 -3.14 14.00 -10.00
CA ASP A 192 -2.38 12.80 -10.39
C ASP A 192 -1.43 12.32 -9.29
N ILE A 193 -0.87 13.24 -8.51
CA ILE A 193 -0.01 12.92 -7.36
C ILE A 193 -0.85 12.27 -6.26
N ILE A 194 -2.01 12.87 -5.93
CA ILE A 194 -2.95 12.33 -4.95
C ILE A 194 -3.42 10.94 -5.38
N LYS A 195 -3.81 10.76 -6.64
CA LYS A 195 -4.23 9.47 -7.20
C LYS A 195 -3.13 8.41 -7.07
N ASN A 196 -1.90 8.76 -7.43
CA ASN A 196 -0.77 7.83 -7.32
C ASN A 196 -0.47 7.45 -5.86
N GLU A 197 -0.56 8.40 -4.93
CA GLU A 197 -0.42 8.13 -3.50
C GLU A 197 -1.54 7.24 -2.96
N ALA A 198 -2.80 7.49 -3.35
CA ALA A 198 -3.93 6.64 -2.98
C ALA A 198 -3.72 5.20 -3.47
N HIS A 199 -3.21 5.01 -4.70
CA HIS A 199 -2.86 3.69 -5.22
C HIS A 199 -1.77 3.03 -4.36
N ILE A 200 -0.68 3.73 -4.05
CA ILE A 200 0.41 3.20 -3.21
C ILE A 200 -0.12 2.72 -1.85
N ARG A 201 -0.96 3.54 -1.20
CA ARG A 201 -1.57 3.19 0.10
C ARG A 201 -2.51 2.00 -0.01
N LEU A 202 -3.37 1.96 -1.04
CA LEU A 202 -4.26 0.82 -1.30
C LEU A 202 -3.46 -0.47 -1.52
N ILE A 203 -2.43 -0.44 -2.36
CA ILE A 203 -1.57 -1.60 -2.62
C ILE A 203 -0.88 -2.07 -1.33
N SER A 204 -0.35 -1.15 -0.52
CA SER A 204 0.27 -1.45 0.78
C SER A 204 -0.72 -2.13 1.73
N SER A 205 -1.95 -1.59 1.83
CA SER A 205 -2.99 -2.14 2.69
C SER A 205 -3.44 -3.54 2.26
N LEU A 206 -3.58 -3.80 0.96
CA LEU A 206 -3.85 -5.13 0.42
C LEU A 206 -2.70 -6.10 0.73
N TRP A 207 -1.45 -5.64 0.67
CA TRP A 207 -0.31 -6.46 1.07
C TRP A 207 -0.39 -6.89 2.54
N PHE A 208 -0.72 -5.97 3.45
CA PHE A 208 -0.93 -6.32 4.87
C PHE A 208 -2.14 -7.23 5.08
N ALA A 209 -3.26 -6.99 4.37
CA ALA A 209 -4.43 -7.85 4.41
C ALA A 209 -4.07 -9.28 3.97
N THR A 210 -3.37 -9.46 2.83
CA THR A 210 -2.93 -10.78 2.36
C THR A 210 -2.02 -11.49 3.35
N LYS A 211 -1.09 -10.77 4.00
CA LYS A 211 -0.22 -11.32 5.05
C LYS A 211 -1.05 -11.81 6.24
N GLY A 212 -2.06 -11.05 6.65
CA GLY A 212 -2.99 -11.44 7.71
C GLY A 212 -3.83 -12.67 7.34
N ILE A 213 -4.39 -12.71 6.12
CA ILE A 213 -5.18 -13.86 5.67
C ILE A 213 -4.33 -15.12 5.67
N ILE A 214 -3.12 -15.09 5.09
CA ILE A 214 -2.22 -16.26 5.09
C ILE A 214 -1.96 -16.77 6.51
N ALA A 215 -1.67 -15.86 7.46
CA ALA A 215 -1.40 -16.24 8.85
C ALA A 215 -2.62 -16.91 9.51
N ILE A 216 -3.82 -16.36 9.30
CA ILE A 216 -5.05 -16.92 9.86
C ILE A 216 -5.43 -18.24 9.18
N SER A 217 -5.26 -18.37 7.86
CA SER A 217 -5.52 -19.62 7.15
C SER A 217 -4.59 -20.75 7.65
N ILE A 218 -3.30 -20.46 7.90
CA ILE A 218 -2.38 -21.44 8.50
C ILE A 218 -2.85 -21.84 9.91
N PHE A 219 -3.23 -20.85 10.72
CA PHE A 219 -3.72 -21.09 12.08
C PHE A 219 -5.02 -21.92 12.09
N ASN A 220 -5.94 -21.66 11.16
CA ASN A 220 -7.18 -22.44 11.00
C ASN A 220 -6.89 -23.88 10.61
N ILE A 221 -5.94 -24.15 9.70
CA ILE A 221 -5.54 -25.53 9.37
C ILE A 221 -5.04 -26.25 10.63
N ILE A 222 -4.23 -25.59 11.46
CA ILE A 222 -3.73 -26.18 12.71
C ILE A 222 -4.88 -26.52 13.67
N ILE A 223 -5.85 -25.62 13.83
CA ILE A 223 -7.03 -25.86 14.67
C ILE A 223 -7.86 -27.03 14.11
N ILE A 224 -8.13 -27.04 12.81
CA ILE A 224 -8.91 -28.09 12.15
C ILE A 224 -8.24 -29.45 12.33
N LEU A 225 -6.93 -29.55 12.15
CA LEU A 225 -6.17 -30.79 12.36
C LEU A 225 -6.19 -31.23 13.82
N THR A 226 -6.15 -30.29 14.77
CA THR A 226 -6.21 -30.60 16.20
C THR A 226 -7.60 -31.09 16.59
N ALA A 227 -8.67 -30.45 16.10
CA ALA A 227 -10.05 -30.88 16.30
C ALA A 227 -10.27 -32.30 15.75
N PHE A 228 -9.73 -32.59 14.56
CA PHE A 228 -9.76 -33.92 13.97
C PHE A 228 -9.04 -34.97 14.84
N ILE A 229 -7.85 -34.67 15.36
CA ILE A 229 -7.14 -35.59 16.28
C ILE A 229 -7.97 -35.84 17.54
N VAL A 230 -8.60 -34.81 18.11
CA VAL A 230 -9.47 -34.98 19.29
C VAL A 230 -10.68 -35.85 18.97
N GLN A 231 -11.32 -35.67 17.81
CA GLN A 231 -12.44 -36.51 17.38
C GLN A 231 -12.03 -37.98 17.23
N LEU A 232 -10.84 -38.24 16.65
CA LEU A 232 -10.28 -39.60 16.55
C LEU A 232 -10.02 -40.22 17.93
N VAL A 233 -9.48 -39.45 18.88
CA VAL A 233 -9.19 -39.94 20.24
C VAL A 233 -10.47 -40.23 21.02
N LEU A 234 -11.53 -39.46 20.79
CA LEU A 234 -12.82 -39.59 21.46
C LEU A 234 -13.78 -40.56 20.74
N ASP A 235 -13.36 -41.17 19.63
CA ASP A 235 -14.19 -42.08 18.81
C ASP A 235 -15.53 -41.46 18.38
N LEU A 236 -15.49 -40.16 18.00
CA LEU A 236 -16.65 -39.45 17.47
C LEU A 236 -16.78 -39.69 15.97
N ASP A 237 -18.01 -39.65 15.44
CA ASP A 237 -18.26 -39.72 14.00
C ASP A 237 -17.59 -38.56 13.26
N ILE A 238 -16.76 -38.89 12.26
CA ILE A 238 -15.98 -37.92 11.50
C ILE A 238 -16.49 -37.81 10.06
N GLU A 239 -16.91 -36.60 9.68
CA GLU A 239 -17.17 -36.25 8.29
C GLU A 239 -15.87 -35.93 7.55
N TYR A 240 -15.18 -36.96 7.04
CA TYR A 240 -13.91 -36.81 6.32
C TYR A 240 -13.98 -35.88 5.11
N ASP A 241 -15.11 -35.87 4.40
CA ASP A 241 -15.31 -35.00 3.23
C ASP A 241 -15.35 -33.53 3.63
N LEU A 242 -16.07 -33.19 4.70
CA LEU A 242 -16.14 -31.83 5.23
C LEU A 242 -14.76 -31.36 5.71
N LEU A 243 -14.02 -32.22 6.42
CA LEU A 243 -12.66 -31.96 6.84
C LEU A 243 -11.74 -31.65 5.65
N ALA A 244 -11.80 -32.49 4.60
CA ALA A 244 -11.00 -32.32 3.40
C ALA A 244 -11.31 -31.01 2.68
N ILE A 245 -12.60 -30.65 2.55
CA ILE A 245 -13.05 -29.40 1.93
C ILE A 245 -12.56 -28.19 2.73
N CYS A 246 -12.71 -28.19 4.06
CA CYS A 246 -12.28 -27.10 4.94
C CYS A 246 -10.74 -26.89 4.90
N CYS A 247 -9.97 -27.98 4.91
CA CYS A 247 -8.52 -27.94 4.75
C CYS A 247 -8.11 -27.43 3.37
N LEU A 248 -8.73 -27.96 2.31
CA LEU A 248 -8.44 -27.57 0.93
C LEU A 248 -8.74 -26.08 0.70
N TRP A 249 -9.85 -25.57 1.22
CA TRP A 249 -10.20 -24.15 1.14
C TRP A 249 -9.13 -23.24 1.74
N ASN A 250 -8.70 -23.53 2.98
CA ASN A 250 -7.65 -22.74 3.63
C ASN A 250 -6.30 -22.86 2.90
N PHE A 251 -5.99 -24.05 2.36
CA PHE A 251 -4.79 -24.26 1.56
C PHE A 251 -4.80 -23.45 0.25
N LEU A 252 -5.92 -23.46 -0.47
CA LEU A 252 -6.11 -22.67 -1.69
C LEU A 252 -6.00 -21.16 -1.41
N GLN A 253 -6.54 -20.68 -0.28
CA GLN A 253 -6.36 -19.30 0.17
C GLN A 253 -4.88 -18.96 0.35
N ILE A 254 -4.11 -19.79 1.05
CA ILE A 254 -2.67 -19.57 1.27
C ILE A 254 -1.95 -19.42 -0.07
N ILE A 255 -2.20 -20.33 -1.01
CA ILE A 255 -1.59 -20.30 -2.35
C ILE A 255 -1.97 -19.00 -3.08
N LEU A 256 -3.27 -18.69 -3.15
CA LEU A 256 -3.78 -17.51 -3.84
C LEU A 256 -3.16 -16.23 -3.29
N PHE A 257 -3.21 -16.03 -1.97
CA PHE A 257 -2.71 -14.81 -1.34
C PHE A 257 -1.20 -14.72 -1.34
N PHE A 258 -0.49 -15.84 -1.35
CA PHE A 258 0.94 -15.86 -1.59
C PHE A 258 1.30 -15.34 -2.98
N PHE A 259 0.56 -15.73 -4.02
CA PHE A 259 0.74 -15.21 -5.37
C PHE A 259 0.39 -13.73 -5.48
N ILE A 260 -0.74 -13.29 -4.90
CA ILE A 260 -1.12 -11.87 -4.88
C ILE A 260 -0.03 -11.03 -4.18
N ARG A 261 0.45 -11.47 -3.02
CA ARG A 261 1.52 -10.81 -2.28
C ARG A 261 2.81 -10.72 -3.09
N LYS A 262 3.20 -11.81 -3.78
CA LYS A 262 4.34 -11.82 -4.71
C LYS A 262 4.15 -10.86 -5.88
N SER A 263 2.94 -10.78 -6.43
CA SER A 263 2.62 -9.85 -7.51
C SER A 263 2.74 -8.40 -7.04
N ILE A 264 2.23 -8.05 -5.86
CA ILE A 264 2.40 -6.72 -5.25
C ILE A 264 3.88 -6.33 -5.17
N ILE A 265 4.73 -7.24 -4.65
CA ILE A 265 6.18 -7.02 -4.54
C ILE A 265 6.83 -6.74 -5.90
N LYS A 266 6.31 -7.27 -7.02
CA LYS A 266 6.89 -7.01 -8.35
C LYS A 266 6.67 -5.58 -8.85
N PHE A 267 5.56 -4.95 -8.50
CA PHE A 267 5.18 -3.64 -9.07
C PHE A 267 5.26 -2.46 -8.10
N TYR A 268 5.32 -2.70 -6.78
CA TYR A 268 5.26 -1.65 -5.77
C TYR A 268 6.36 -0.58 -5.93
N HIS A 269 7.61 -1.01 -6.13
CA HIS A 269 8.76 -0.13 -6.32
C HIS A 269 8.55 0.83 -7.51
N TYR A 270 8.00 0.34 -8.63
CA TYR A 270 7.72 1.18 -9.79
C TYR A 270 6.70 2.29 -9.47
N GLN A 271 5.69 2.00 -8.65
CA GLN A 271 4.71 3.01 -8.22
C GLN A 271 5.35 4.12 -7.38
N ARG A 272 6.31 3.76 -6.52
CA ARG A 272 7.07 4.70 -5.68
C ARG A 272 8.06 5.54 -6.47
N VAL A 273 8.76 4.95 -7.43
CA VAL A 273 9.61 5.73 -8.35
C VAL A 273 8.76 6.69 -9.18
N ARG A 274 7.61 6.22 -9.70
CA ARG A 274 6.65 7.05 -10.43
C ARG A 274 6.14 8.23 -9.59
N GLU A 275 5.89 8.01 -8.30
CA GLU A 275 5.52 9.08 -7.36
C GLU A 275 6.56 10.19 -7.33
N ILE A 276 7.84 9.82 -7.15
CA ILE A 276 8.93 10.80 -7.11
C ILE A 276 9.00 11.56 -8.44
N VAL A 277 8.95 10.85 -9.57
CA VAL A 277 9.02 11.46 -10.90
C VAL A 277 7.87 12.45 -11.11
N TYR A 278 6.62 12.08 -10.80
CA TYR A 278 5.47 12.98 -10.95
C TYR A 278 5.56 14.21 -10.05
N VAL A 279 6.01 14.05 -8.80
CA VAL A 279 6.21 15.18 -7.89
C VAL A 279 7.28 16.13 -8.45
N LEU A 280 8.41 15.59 -8.93
CA LEU A 280 9.51 16.41 -9.47
C LEU A 280 9.11 17.11 -10.77
N GLU A 281 8.50 16.39 -11.71
CA GLU A 281 8.07 16.95 -13.00
C GLU A 281 7.04 18.06 -12.80
N THR A 282 6.05 17.83 -11.93
CA THR A 282 5.03 18.86 -11.63
C THR A 282 5.66 20.09 -10.97
N ALA A 283 6.60 19.89 -10.03
CA ALA A 283 7.33 21.00 -9.42
C ALA A 283 8.20 21.75 -10.43
N TYR A 284 8.84 21.04 -11.36
CA TYR A 284 9.65 21.63 -12.43
C TYR A 284 8.80 22.54 -13.33
N LEU A 285 7.66 22.04 -13.82
CA LEU A 285 6.75 22.82 -14.66
C LEU A 285 6.20 24.04 -13.91
N ALA A 286 5.80 23.87 -12.65
CA ALA A 286 5.35 24.97 -11.81
C ALA A 286 6.43 26.04 -11.60
N SER A 287 7.71 25.67 -11.61
CA SER A 287 8.82 26.60 -11.41
C SER A 287 8.97 27.63 -12.53
N PHE A 288 8.48 27.34 -13.74
CA PHE A 288 8.46 28.31 -14.84
C PHE A 288 7.56 29.51 -14.53
N THR A 289 6.49 29.29 -13.76
CA THR A 289 5.57 30.34 -13.33
C THR A 289 5.95 30.87 -11.94
N TYR A 290 6.36 29.99 -11.03
CA TYR A 290 6.60 30.29 -9.62
C TYR A 290 8.02 29.95 -9.19
N LYS A 291 8.95 30.91 -9.34
CA LYS A 291 10.37 30.74 -8.98
C LYS A 291 10.62 30.31 -7.52
N ASN A 292 9.68 30.60 -6.62
CA ASN A 292 9.81 30.31 -5.19
C ASN A 292 9.50 28.83 -4.83
N ILE A 293 9.07 27.99 -5.77
CA ILE A 293 8.69 26.60 -5.46
C ILE A 293 9.84 25.76 -4.89
N PHE A 294 11.10 26.10 -5.20
CA PHE A 294 12.28 25.40 -4.68
C PHE A 294 13.01 26.14 -3.55
N LYS A 295 12.53 27.32 -3.12
CA LYS A 295 13.19 28.09 -2.06
C LYS A 295 13.02 27.37 -0.72
N LEU A 296 14.07 26.73 -0.23
CA LEU A 296 14.09 26.08 1.10
C LEU A 296 13.98 27.12 2.21
#